data_AF-A0A9L0KIP9-F1
#
_entry.id   AF-A0A9L0KIP9-F1
#
_cell.length_a   1.000
_cell.length_b   1.000
_cell.length_c   1.000
_cell.angle_alpha   90.00
_cell.angle_beta   90.00
_cell.angle_gamma   90.00
#
_symmetry.space_group_name_H-M   'P 1'
#
loop_
_entity.id
_entity.type
_entity.pdbx_description
1 polymer ?
#
loop_
_entity_poly.entity_id
_entity_poly.type
_entity_poly.pdbx_seq_one_letter_code
_entity_poly.pdbx_strand_id
1 'polypeptide(L)'
;MGAALRGALRPCARAAAPGPRAYHGDRVSTLGTRPDPGSAVYQENYEQMRALVGQLHERAQRIRLGGGEKARARHRSRGKLLPRERVDGLLDPGSPFLELSQFAGYQLYGDEEVPAGGIITGIGRVSGVECMIVANDPTVKGGTYYPVTVKKHLRAQEIALQNRLPCIYLVDSGGANLPRQADVFPDRDHFGRIFYNQAIMSSKNIAQIAVVMGSCTAGGAYVPAMADENIIVRKQGTIFLGGPPLVKAATGEEVSAEDLGGADLHCRQSGVTDHYALDDNHALHLTRKIVRNLNYQKKLDVTVEPSEDPLFPADELYGIVGANLKRNFDVREFFMKRFPWLGLNSCKSTWRRGHC
;
A
#
# COMPACT_ATOMS: atom_id res chain seq x y z
N MET A 1 -70.53 -4.74 64.13
CA MET A 1 -70.09 -5.15 65.47
C MET A 1 -68.70 -5.77 65.37
N GLY A 2 -67.76 -5.34 66.22
CA GLY A 2 -66.46 -5.99 66.47
C GLY A 2 -65.39 -5.76 65.40
N ALA A 3 -64.66 -4.65 65.44
CA ALA A 3 -63.49 -4.39 66.29
C ALA A 3 -62.29 -5.32 65.99
N ALA A 4 -61.24 -4.70 65.45
CA ALA A 4 -59.97 -5.26 65.05
C ALA A 4 -59.11 -5.73 66.24
N LEU A 5 -58.36 -6.82 66.04
CA LEU A 5 -57.21 -7.17 66.86
C LEU A 5 -56.01 -7.47 65.97
N ARG A 6 -54.96 -6.67 66.20
CA ARG A 6 -53.69 -6.61 65.51
C ARG A 6 -52.82 -7.81 65.89
N GLY A 7 -52.36 -8.58 64.92
CA GLY A 7 -51.21 -9.48 65.04
C GLY A 7 -50.05 -8.93 64.21
N ALA A 8 -48.96 -8.53 64.87
CA ALA A 8 -47.79 -7.94 64.24
C ALA A 8 -47.00 -8.98 63.43
N LEU A 9 -47.08 -8.91 62.10
CA LEU A 9 -46.19 -9.64 61.20
C LEU A 9 -44.85 -8.88 61.12
N ARG A 10 -43.78 -9.54 61.57
CA ARG A 10 -42.39 -9.08 61.42
C ARG A 10 -42.07 -8.92 59.93
N PRO A 11 -41.44 -7.82 59.48
CA PRO A 11 -40.96 -7.74 58.11
C PRO A 11 -39.82 -8.73 57.91
N CYS A 12 -39.99 -9.66 56.97
CA CYS A 12 -38.90 -10.48 56.43
C CYS A 12 -37.79 -9.55 55.96
N ALA A 13 -36.60 -9.66 56.57
CA ALA A 13 -35.42 -8.97 56.10
C ALA A 13 -35.16 -9.45 54.66
N ARG A 14 -35.25 -8.54 53.68
CA ARG A 14 -34.73 -8.80 52.34
C ARG A 14 -33.25 -9.12 52.49
N ALA A 15 -32.87 -10.35 52.16
CA ALA A 15 -31.47 -10.71 52.01
C ALA A 15 -30.84 -9.72 51.02
N ALA A 16 -29.72 -9.12 51.42
CA ALA A 16 -28.96 -8.21 50.57
C ALA A 16 -28.64 -8.92 49.26
N ALA A 17 -28.98 -8.28 48.14
CA ALA A 17 -28.57 -8.75 46.83
C ALA A 17 -27.04 -8.89 46.84
N PRO A 18 -26.47 -10.00 46.35
CA PRO A 18 -25.02 -10.12 46.24
C PRO A 18 -24.54 -8.99 45.33
N GLY A 19 -23.67 -8.13 45.87
CA GLY A 19 -23.06 -7.05 45.10
C GLY A 19 -22.42 -7.59 43.82
N PRO A 20 -22.30 -6.75 42.77
CA PRO A 20 -21.69 -7.18 41.52
C PRO A 20 -20.30 -7.75 41.82
N ARG A 21 -20.07 -9.00 41.39
CA ARG A 21 -18.72 -9.57 41.39
C ARG A 21 -17.85 -8.66 40.54
N ALA A 22 -16.93 -7.93 41.16
CA ALA A 22 -15.89 -7.18 40.49
C ALA A 22 -14.97 -8.18 39.76
N TYR A 23 -15.24 -8.44 38.49
CA TYR A 23 -14.33 -9.13 37.59
C TYR A 23 -13.64 -8.08 36.71
N HIS A 24 -12.30 -8.10 36.76
CA HIS A 24 -11.34 -7.25 36.04
C HIS A 24 -11.34 -5.78 36.43
N GLY A 25 -10.24 -5.35 37.06
CA GLY A 25 -10.14 -4.08 37.74
C GLY A 25 -9.96 -2.86 36.83
N ASP A 26 -10.65 -1.78 37.21
CA ASP A 26 -10.53 -0.43 36.65
C ASP A 26 -9.17 0.25 36.92
N ARG A 27 -8.21 -0.45 37.53
CA ARG A 27 -6.82 0.00 37.61
C ARG A 27 -6.01 -0.70 36.54
N VAL A 28 -5.81 0.00 35.43
CA VAL A 28 -4.86 -0.35 34.39
C VAL A 28 -3.49 -0.55 35.03
N SER A 29 -2.99 -1.78 35.05
CA SER A 29 -1.61 -2.06 35.43
C SER A 29 -0.69 -1.47 34.36
N THR A 30 0.10 -0.45 34.71
CA THR A 30 1.18 0.06 33.86
C THR A 30 2.15 -1.08 33.54
N LEU A 31 2.36 -1.34 32.24
CA LEU A 31 3.15 -2.45 31.74
C LEU A 31 4.64 -2.13 31.77
N GLY A 32 5.43 -3.03 32.35
CA GLY A 32 6.90 -2.96 32.32
C GLY A 32 7.49 -1.94 33.28
N THR A 33 8.80 -2.06 33.52
CA THR A 33 9.60 -0.99 34.13
C THR A 33 9.84 0.10 33.09
N ARG A 34 9.85 1.37 33.50
CA ARG A 34 10.28 2.44 32.58
C ARG A 34 11.77 2.23 32.30
N PRO A 35 12.19 2.05 31.03
CA PRO A 35 13.62 1.96 30.70
C PRO A 35 14.30 3.25 31.15
N ASP A 36 15.45 3.14 31.80
CA ASP A 36 16.24 4.29 32.25
C ASP A 36 16.99 4.89 31.05
N PRO A 37 16.60 6.09 30.57
CA PRO A 37 17.27 6.71 29.45
C PRO A 37 18.72 7.10 29.79
N GLY A 38 19.06 7.26 31.08
CA GLY A 38 20.42 7.57 31.53
C GLY A 38 21.35 6.36 31.55
N SER A 39 20.82 5.15 31.38
CA SER A 39 21.65 3.94 31.40
C SER A 39 22.56 3.87 30.18
N ALA A 40 23.80 3.41 30.38
CA ALA A 40 24.77 3.23 29.30
C ALA A 40 24.24 2.29 28.21
N VAL A 41 23.46 1.27 28.60
CA VAL A 41 22.85 0.31 27.67
C VAL A 41 21.81 0.99 26.77
N TYR A 42 20.95 1.84 27.34
CA TYR A 42 19.94 2.55 26.57
C TYR A 42 20.59 3.52 25.58
N GLN A 43 21.60 4.27 26.02
CA GLN A 43 22.32 5.22 25.16
C GLN A 43 23.04 4.52 24.01
N GLU A 44 23.74 3.42 24.28
CA GLU A 44 24.38 2.59 23.25
C GLU A 44 23.35 2.07 22.23
N ASN A 45 22.24 1.51 22.71
CA ASN A 45 21.16 1.00 21.87
C ASN A 45 20.57 2.11 20.97
N TYR A 46 20.30 3.27 21.57
CA TYR A 46 19.73 4.43 20.90
C TYR A 46 20.63 4.94 19.77
N GLU A 47 21.92 5.12 20.04
CA GLU A 47 22.90 5.58 19.05
C GLU A 47 23.04 4.61 17.88
N GLN A 48 23.17 3.30 18.17
CA GLN A 48 23.33 2.28 17.13
C GLN A 48 22.07 2.17 16.25
N MET A 49 20.88 2.13 16.85
CA MET A 49 19.63 2.04 16.10
C MET A 49 19.38 3.32 15.29
N ARG A 50 19.65 4.50 15.86
CA ARG A 50 19.56 5.78 15.16
C ARG A 50 20.47 5.81 13.93
N ALA A 51 21.70 5.30 14.03
CA ALA A 51 22.61 5.20 12.91
C ALA A 51 22.08 4.28 11.80
N LEU A 52 21.51 3.12 12.16
CA LEU A 52 20.90 2.19 11.20
C LEU A 52 19.66 2.80 10.50
N VAL A 53 18.81 3.49 11.24
CA VAL A 53 17.66 4.21 10.68
C VAL A 53 18.12 5.35 9.75
N GLY A 54 19.21 6.05 10.11
CA GLY A 54 19.85 7.03 9.22
C GLY A 54 20.28 6.41 7.89
N GLN A 55 20.99 5.28 7.93
CA GLN A 55 21.39 4.54 6.71
C GLN A 55 20.18 4.07 5.90
N LEU A 56 19.11 3.61 6.57
CA LEU A 56 17.86 3.22 5.91
C LEU A 56 17.26 4.42 5.15
N HIS A 57 17.16 5.58 5.80
CA HIS A 57 16.64 6.80 5.18
C HIS A 57 17.48 7.24 3.98
N GLU A 58 18.81 7.26 4.09
CA GLU A 58 19.69 7.62 2.97
C GLU A 58 19.51 6.69 1.76
N ARG A 59 19.43 5.38 2.00
CA ARG A 59 19.19 4.40 0.92
C ARG A 59 17.79 4.57 0.33
N ALA A 60 16.78 4.80 1.17
CA ALA A 60 15.42 5.08 0.72
C ALA A 60 15.35 6.34 -0.15
N GLN A 61 16.08 7.42 0.19
CA GLN A 61 16.15 8.63 -0.63
C GLN A 61 16.80 8.36 -1.99
N ARG A 62 17.87 7.58 -2.04
CA ARG A 62 18.48 7.17 -3.33
C ARG A 62 17.50 6.38 -4.19
N ILE A 63 16.78 5.42 -3.61
CA ILE A 63 15.76 4.64 -4.33
C ILE A 63 14.64 5.53 -4.87
N ARG A 64 14.26 6.60 -4.16
CA ARG A 64 13.21 7.54 -4.60
C ARG A 64 13.56 8.27 -5.89
N LEU A 65 14.85 8.34 -6.26
CA LEU A 65 15.30 8.97 -7.51
C LEU A 65 15.01 8.11 -8.77
N GLY A 66 14.51 6.87 -8.62
CA GLY A 66 14.20 6.01 -9.76
C GLY A 66 15.44 5.75 -10.61
N GLY A 67 15.33 5.89 -11.94
CA GLY A 67 16.45 5.67 -12.88
C GLY A 67 17.55 6.75 -12.87
N GLY A 68 17.58 7.62 -11.86
CA GLY A 68 18.55 8.70 -11.73
C GLY A 68 18.23 9.95 -12.55
N GLU A 69 18.96 11.04 -12.29
CA GLU A 69 18.65 12.37 -12.83
C GLU A 69 18.57 12.45 -14.35
N LYS A 70 19.47 11.74 -15.06
CA LYS A 70 19.48 11.73 -16.53
C LYS A 70 18.19 11.11 -17.11
N ALA A 71 17.70 10.02 -16.50
CA ALA A 71 16.47 9.37 -16.93
C ALA A 71 15.23 10.22 -16.58
N ARG A 72 15.22 10.82 -15.38
CA ARG A 72 14.16 11.75 -14.96
C ARG A 72 14.06 12.97 -15.87
N ALA A 73 15.18 13.61 -16.21
CA ALA A 73 15.22 14.75 -17.12
C ALA A 73 14.69 14.39 -18.51
N ARG A 74 15.08 13.23 -19.04
CA ARG A 74 14.56 12.71 -20.32
C ARG A 74 13.06 12.40 -20.27
N HIS A 75 12.56 11.91 -19.14
CA HIS A 75 11.13 11.67 -18.96
C HIS A 75 10.35 12.98 -18.93
N ARG A 76 10.83 13.97 -18.18
CA ARG A 76 10.23 15.32 -18.12
C ARG A 76 10.29 16.07 -19.44
N SER A 77 11.35 15.91 -20.23
CA SER A 77 11.46 16.57 -21.54
C SER A 77 10.39 16.12 -22.53
N ARG A 78 9.65 15.04 -22.23
CA ARG A 78 8.49 14.56 -22.99
C ARG A 78 7.16 15.14 -22.48
N GLY A 79 7.19 16.08 -21.52
CA GLY A 79 6.00 16.70 -20.92
C GLY A 79 5.30 15.83 -19.87
N LYS A 80 5.94 14.74 -19.43
CA LYS A 80 5.35 13.74 -18.52
C LYS A 80 5.70 14.04 -17.07
N LEU A 81 4.76 13.84 -16.15
CA LEU A 81 5.02 13.85 -14.72
C LEU A 81 5.83 12.60 -14.33
N LEU A 82 6.69 12.73 -13.32
CA LEU A 82 7.36 11.57 -12.74
C LEU A 82 6.34 10.69 -12.01
N PRO A 83 6.60 9.37 -11.90
CA PRO A 83 5.69 8.44 -11.22
C PRO A 83 5.29 8.85 -9.80
N ARG A 84 6.25 9.33 -8.99
CA ARG A 84 5.97 9.80 -7.63
C ARG A 84 5.14 11.10 -7.63
N GLU A 85 5.36 11.98 -8.59
CA GLU A 85 4.54 13.19 -8.74
C GLU A 85 3.11 12.84 -9.17
N ARG A 86 2.93 11.79 -9.98
CA ARG A 86 1.62 11.28 -10.35
C ARG A 86 0.88 10.70 -9.15
N VAL A 87 1.59 9.94 -8.30
CA VAL A 87 1.03 9.45 -7.03
C VAL A 87 0.66 10.63 -6.14
N ASP A 88 1.58 11.57 -5.89
CA ASP A 88 1.34 12.73 -5.03
C ASP A 88 0.18 13.60 -5.53
N GLY A 89 0.07 13.82 -6.86
CA GLY A 89 -1.02 14.57 -7.47
C GLY A 89 -2.36 13.84 -7.51
N LEU A 90 -2.36 12.51 -7.36
CA LEU A 90 -3.57 11.69 -7.28
C LEU A 90 -4.17 11.71 -5.87
N LEU A 91 -3.32 11.75 -4.84
CA LEU A 91 -3.71 11.65 -3.44
C LEU A 91 -4.51 12.87 -2.97
N ASP A 92 -5.32 12.68 -1.93
CA ASP A 92 -5.97 13.78 -1.23
C ASP A 92 -4.93 14.68 -0.53
N PRO A 93 -5.08 16.02 -0.56
CA PRO A 93 -4.14 16.92 0.10
C PRO A 93 -3.95 16.58 1.58
N GLY A 94 -2.68 16.39 1.99
CA GLY A 94 -2.32 16.03 3.37
C GLY A 94 -2.58 14.57 3.74
N SER A 95 -3.11 13.73 2.83
CA SER A 95 -3.26 12.30 3.10
C SER A 95 -1.90 11.61 3.20
N PRO A 96 -1.74 10.65 4.12
CA PRO A 96 -0.58 9.77 4.12
C PRO A 96 -0.58 8.86 2.88
N PHE A 97 0.63 8.40 2.52
CA PHE A 97 0.84 7.33 1.56
C PHE A 97 1.71 6.25 2.20
N LEU A 98 1.13 5.05 2.36
CA LEU A 98 1.84 3.89 2.86
C LEU A 98 2.50 3.16 1.67
N GLU A 99 3.73 3.54 1.36
CA GLU A 99 4.51 2.89 0.30
C GLU A 99 4.92 1.47 0.72
N LEU A 100 4.76 0.52 -0.20
CA LEU A 100 5.05 -0.89 0.00
C LEU A 100 6.34 -1.29 -0.72
N SER A 101 7.16 -2.09 -0.04
CA SER A 101 8.35 -2.73 -0.61
C SER A 101 9.26 -1.75 -1.37
N GLN A 102 9.58 -0.62 -0.75
CA GLN A 102 10.44 0.42 -1.34
C GLN A 102 11.81 -0.14 -1.76
N PHE A 103 12.35 -1.11 -1.02
CA PHE A 103 13.64 -1.77 -1.30
C PHE A 103 13.56 -2.94 -2.28
N ALA A 104 12.43 -3.15 -2.96
CA ALA A 104 12.34 -4.18 -3.98
C ALA A 104 13.43 -3.99 -5.06
N GLY A 105 14.10 -5.08 -5.44
CA GLY A 105 15.19 -5.06 -6.43
C GLY A 105 16.53 -4.51 -5.92
N TYR A 106 16.63 -4.07 -4.65
CA TYR A 106 17.88 -3.56 -4.10
C TYR A 106 18.96 -4.64 -4.10
N GLN A 107 20.05 -4.41 -4.85
CA GLN A 107 21.20 -5.31 -5.02
C GLN A 107 20.84 -6.73 -5.52
N LEU A 108 19.69 -6.88 -6.20
CA LEU A 108 19.20 -8.20 -6.62
C LEU A 108 19.75 -8.65 -7.98
N TYR A 109 20.09 -7.72 -8.87
CA TYR A 109 20.43 -8.01 -10.27
C TYR A 109 21.90 -7.73 -10.63
N GLY A 110 22.81 -7.94 -9.66
CA GLY A 110 24.22 -7.67 -9.83
C GLY A 110 24.47 -6.19 -10.10
N ASP A 111 25.04 -5.88 -11.25
CA ASP A 111 25.37 -4.50 -11.67
C ASP A 111 24.15 -3.69 -12.15
N GLU A 112 23.00 -4.35 -12.36
CA GLU A 112 21.78 -3.67 -12.76
C GLU A 112 21.01 -3.12 -11.55
N GLU A 113 20.95 -1.80 -11.43
CA GLU A 113 20.07 -1.17 -10.46
C GLU A 113 18.62 -1.13 -10.98
N VAL A 114 17.70 -1.64 -10.16
CA VAL A 114 16.24 -1.59 -10.41
C VAL A 114 15.54 -1.02 -9.17
N PRO A 115 15.66 0.30 -8.91
CA PRO A 115 15.11 0.92 -7.70
C PRO A 115 13.61 0.68 -7.56
N ALA A 116 13.19 0.31 -6.34
CA ALA A 116 11.81 -0.05 -6.01
C ALA A 116 11.20 -1.16 -6.90
N GLY A 117 12.02 -1.92 -7.63
CA GLY A 117 11.56 -2.90 -8.61
C GLY A 117 10.96 -2.26 -9.87
N GLY A 118 11.22 -0.98 -10.15
CA GLY A 118 10.66 -0.27 -11.31
C GLY A 118 9.16 0.02 -11.21
N ILE A 119 8.60 -0.10 -10.01
CA ILE A 119 7.17 0.12 -9.73
C ILE A 119 6.98 0.65 -8.31
N ILE A 120 6.14 1.68 -8.18
CA ILE A 120 5.73 2.24 -6.90
C ILE A 120 4.37 1.67 -6.57
N THR A 121 4.26 1.07 -5.39
CA THR A 121 3.01 0.47 -4.91
C THR A 121 2.73 1.00 -3.52
N GLY A 122 1.48 1.29 -3.20
CA GLY A 122 1.13 1.72 -1.86
C GLY A 122 -0.35 2.02 -1.67
N ILE A 123 -0.71 2.30 -0.43
CA ILE A 123 -2.08 2.64 -0.06
C ILE A 123 -2.14 4.13 0.25
N GLY A 124 -3.08 4.83 -0.36
CA GLY A 124 -3.33 6.24 -0.08
C GLY A 124 -4.79 6.61 -0.29
N ARG A 125 -5.19 7.79 0.18
CA ARG A 125 -6.56 8.27 0.03
C ARG A 125 -6.74 9.04 -1.27
N VAL A 126 -7.77 8.68 -2.02
CA VAL A 126 -8.18 9.33 -3.26
C VAL A 126 -9.68 9.60 -3.15
N SER A 127 -10.07 10.88 -3.16
CA SER A 127 -11.48 11.27 -2.97
C SER A 127 -12.12 10.65 -1.72
N GLY A 128 -11.37 10.57 -0.61
CA GLY A 128 -11.79 10.00 0.67
C GLY A 128 -11.76 8.47 0.76
N VAL A 129 -11.40 7.77 -0.32
CA VAL A 129 -11.34 6.30 -0.39
C VAL A 129 -9.91 5.82 -0.29
N GLU A 130 -9.65 4.82 0.55
CA GLU A 130 -8.33 4.16 0.61
C GLU A 130 -8.17 3.24 -0.62
N CYS A 131 -7.24 3.57 -1.50
CA CYS A 131 -7.00 2.85 -2.74
C CYS A 131 -5.61 2.21 -2.74
N MET A 132 -5.48 1.04 -3.36
CA MET A 132 -4.20 0.49 -3.76
C MET A 132 -3.76 1.18 -5.05
N ILE A 133 -2.62 1.86 -5.00
CA ILE A 133 -2.04 2.56 -6.16
C ILE A 133 -0.82 1.76 -6.63
N VAL A 134 -0.76 1.50 -7.94
CA VAL A 134 0.33 0.79 -8.60
C VAL A 134 0.79 1.64 -9.79
N ALA A 135 1.98 2.23 -9.70
CA ALA A 135 2.51 3.16 -10.69
C ALA A 135 3.84 2.67 -11.24
N ASN A 136 3.92 2.43 -12.56
CA ASN A 136 5.18 2.06 -13.19
C ASN A 136 6.17 3.22 -13.19
N ASP A 137 7.46 2.91 -13.05
CA ASP A 137 8.54 3.89 -13.20
C ASP A 137 9.27 3.74 -14.54
N PRO A 138 8.88 4.49 -15.60
CA PRO A 138 9.51 4.43 -16.91
C PRO A 138 10.96 4.94 -16.90
N THR A 139 11.40 5.62 -15.83
CA THR A 139 12.80 6.03 -15.69
C THR A 139 13.70 4.84 -15.35
N VAL A 140 13.16 3.81 -14.69
CA VAL A 140 13.89 2.58 -14.32
C VAL A 140 13.77 1.58 -15.46
N LYS A 141 14.83 1.43 -16.27
CA LYS A 141 14.90 0.44 -17.37
C LYS A 141 13.69 0.51 -18.32
N GLY A 142 13.15 1.71 -18.56
CA GLY A 142 11.97 1.91 -19.43
C GLY A 142 10.65 1.42 -18.82
N GLY A 143 10.59 1.20 -17.50
CA GLY A 143 9.41 0.67 -16.81
C GLY A 143 9.17 -0.81 -17.13
N THR A 144 10.20 -1.52 -17.59
CA THR A 144 10.09 -2.94 -17.94
C THR A 144 9.92 -3.82 -16.71
N TYR A 145 9.14 -4.89 -16.82
CA TYR A 145 8.89 -5.81 -15.73
C TYR A 145 10.05 -6.79 -15.58
N TYR A 146 10.80 -6.63 -14.50
CA TYR A 146 11.71 -7.64 -13.97
C TYR A 146 10.93 -8.67 -13.14
N PRO A 147 11.50 -9.84 -12.81
CA PRO A 147 10.84 -10.82 -11.93
C PRO A 147 10.36 -10.22 -10.61
N VAL A 148 11.15 -9.32 -9.99
CA VAL A 148 10.75 -8.63 -8.76
C VAL A 148 9.62 -7.63 -8.97
N THR A 149 9.53 -7.03 -10.16
CA THR A 149 8.44 -6.12 -10.52
C THR A 149 7.12 -6.87 -10.56
N VAL A 150 7.09 -8.05 -11.18
CA VAL A 150 5.91 -8.93 -11.21
C VAL A 150 5.50 -9.30 -9.80
N LYS A 151 6.45 -9.81 -9.00
CA LYS A 151 6.20 -10.20 -7.61
C LYS A 151 5.65 -9.04 -6.77
N LYS A 152 6.19 -7.84 -6.93
CA LYS A 152 5.74 -6.63 -6.23
C LYS A 152 4.34 -6.21 -6.67
N HIS A 153 4.03 -6.26 -7.97
CA HIS A 153 2.70 -5.98 -8.49
C HIS A 153 1.67 -6.98 -7.92
N LEU A 154 1.95 -8.28 -7.99
CA LEU A 154 1.07 -9.32 -7.46
C LEU A 154 0.86 -9.17 -5.95
N ARG A 155 1.90 -8.82 -5.20
CA ARG A 155 1.77 -8.56 -3.76
C ARG A 155 0.87 -7.36 -3.48
N ALA A 156 0.92 -6.31 -4.28
CA ALA A 156 0.01 -5.17 -4.16
C ALA A 156 -1.45 -5.58 -4.41
N GLN A 157 -1.71 -6.40 -5.43
CA GLN A 157 -3.05 -6.94 -5.68
C GLN A 157 -3.53 -7.89 -4.58
N GLU A 158 -2.66 -8.70 -4.01
CA GLU A 158 -3.00 -9.57 -2.89
C GLU A 158 -3.47 -8.76 -1.67
N ILE A 159 -2.74 -7.68 -1.34
CA ILE A 159 -3.13 -6.75 -0.28
C ILE A 159 -4.46 -6.08 -0.62
N ALA A 160 -4.64 -5.63 -1.85
CA ALA A 160 -5.89 -5.00 -2.29
C ALA A 160 -7.09 -5.95 -2.17
N LEU A 161 -6.92 -7.21 -2.59
CA LEU A 161 -7.94 -8.25 -2.49
C LEU A 161 -8.30 -8.55 -1.03
N GLN A 162 -7.30 -8.74 -0.17
CA GLN A 162 -7.50 -9.08 1.25
C GLN A 162 -8.17 -7.93 2.03
N ASN A 163 -7.89 -6.68 1.65
CA ASN A 163 -8.38 -5.49 2.36
C ASN A 163 -9.51 -4.75 1.61
N ARG A 164 -10.00 -5.33 0.51
CA ARG A 164 -11.06 -4.77 -0.37
C ARG A 164 -10.78 -3.34 -0.84
N LEU A 165 -9.54 -3.05 -1.20
CA LEU A 165 -9.11 -1.72 -1.67
C LEU A 165 -9.32 -1.59 -3.17
N PRO A 166 -10.04 -0.56 -3.68
CA PRO A 166 -10.04 -0.24 -5.10
C PRO A 166 -8.62 -0.08 -5.64
N CYS A 167 -8.36 -0.59 -6.83
CA CYS A 167 -7.04 -0.58 -7.47
C CYS A 167 -6.96 0.53 -8.52
N ILE A 168 -5.87 1.31 -8.48
CA ILE A 168 -5.55 2.32 -9.48
C ILE A 168 -4.19 1.99 -10.09
N TYR A 169 -4.17 1.71 -11.38
CA TYR A 169 -2.98 1.37 -12.15
C TYR A 169 -2.54 2.58 -12.99
N LEU A 170 -1.44 3.23 -12.62
CA LEU A 170 -0.80 4.27 -13.44
C LEU A 170 0.21 3.60 -14.38
N VAL A 171 -0.27 3.26 -15.57
CA VAL A 171 0.42 2.39 -16.54
C VAL A 171 1.36 3.21 -17.41
N ASP A 172 2.64 2.85 -17.39
CA ASP A 172 3.71 3.45 -18.19
C ASP A 172 4.89 2.47 -18.28
N SER A 173 4.74 1.42 -19.09
CA SER A 173 5.67 0.29 -19.12
C SER A 173 6.06 -0.12 -20.54
N GLY A 174 7.37 -0.29 -20.76
CA GLY A 174 7.91 -0.83 -21.99
C GLY A 174 7.68 -2.33 -22.23
N GLY A 175 6.98 -3.03 -21.32
CA GLY A 175 6.73 -4.48 -21.42
C GLY A 175 7.57 -5.32 -20.46
N ALA A 176 7.82 -6.59 -20.79
CA ALA A 176 8.61 -7.50 -19.97
C ALA A 176 10.13 -7.33 -20.19
N ASN A 177 10.94 -7.61 -19.17
CA ASN A 177 12.39 -7.72 -19.33
C ASN A 177 12.73 -9.00 -20.12
N LEU A 178 12.88 -8.87 -21.45
CA LEU A 178 13.08 -10.00 -22.36
C LEU A 178 14.25 -10.94 -21.98
N PRO A 179 15.42 -10.45 -21.52
CA PRO A 179 16.50 -11.35 -21.09
C PRO A 179 16.11 -12.30 -19.95
N ARG A 180 15.09 -11.94 -19.15
CA ARG A 180 14.60 -12.71 -18.00
C ARG A 180 13.16 -13.18 -18.19
N GLN A 181 12.70 -13.29 -19.44
CA GLN A 181 11.30 -13.61 -19.75
C GLN A 181 10.82 -14.92 -19.10
N ALA A 182 11.70 -15.90 -18.94
CA ALA A 182 11.37 -17.21 -18.35
C ALA A 182 10.93 -17.08 -16.87
N ASP A 183 11.42 -16.07 -16.18
CA ASP A 183 11.08 -15.75 -14.78
C ASP A 183 10.01 -14.66 -14.67
N VAL A 184 9.43 -14.26 -15.82
CA VAL A 184 8.44 -13.17 -15.90
C VAL A 184 7.13 -13.63 -16.52
N PHE A 185 7.13 -14.61 -17.43
CA PHE A 185 5.97 -14.96 -18.25
C PHE A 185 5.24 -16.28 -17.88
N PRO A 186 5.91 -17.45 -17.81
CA PRO A 186 5.23 -18.74 -17.96
C PRO A 186 4.50 -19.30 -16.74
N ASP A 187 4.94 -19.00 -15.51
CA ASP A 187 4.48 -19.70 -14.31
C ASP A 187 3.18 -19.10 -13.71
N ARG A 188 2.55 -19.82 -12.78
CA ARG A 188 1.29 -19.44 -12.14
C ARG A 188 1.31 -18.04 -11.54
N ASP A 189 2.42 -17.67 -10.91
CA ASP A 189 2.60 -16.40 -10.19
C ASP A 189 3.47 -15.43 -11.01
N HIS A 190 3.45 -15.55 -12.34
CA HIS A 190 4.09 -14.65 -13.30
C HIS A 190 3.11 -13.61 -13.86
N PHE A 191 3.52 -12.88 -14.90
CA PHE A 191 2.86 -11.66 -15.39
C PHE A 191 1.36 -11.85 -15.68
N GLY A 192 0.95 -13.01 -16.23
CA GLY A 192 -0.46 -13.31 -16.52
C GLY A 192 -1.36 -13.33 -15.27
N ARG A 193 -0.80 -13.55 -14.08
CA ARG A 193 -1.55 -13.55 -12.82
C ARG A 193 -2.12 -12.18 -12.47
N ILE A 194 -1.53 -11.10 -13.00
CA ILE A 194 -2.03 -9.74 -12.83
C ILE A 194 -3.46 -9.65 -13.36
N PHE A 195 -3.70 -10.16 -14.56
CA PHE A 195 -4.99 -10.13 -15.26
C PHE A 195 -6.02 -11.03 -14.57
N TYR A 196 -5.59 -12.23 -14.16
CA TYR A 196 -6.42 -13.13 -13.36
C TYR A 196 -6.91 -12.42 -12.09
N ASN A 197 -5.99 -11.78 -11.35
CA ASN A 197 -6.35 -11.07 -10.12
C ASN A 197 -7.26 -9.86 -10.39
N GLN A 198 -7.04 -9.10 -11.48
CA GLN A 198 -7.93 -8.00 -11.88
C GLN A 198 -9.37 -8.51 -12.09
N ALA A 199 -9.55 -9.56 -12.88
CA ALA A 199 -10.86 -10.16 -13.13
C ALA A 199 -11.53 -10.68 -11.84
N ILE A 200 -10.76 -11.35 -10.99
CA ILE A 200 -11.28 -11.85 -9.70
C ILE A 200 -11.67 -10.69 -8.77
N MET A 201 -10.89 -9.63 -8.68
CA MET A 201 -11.21 -8.46 -7.87
C MET A 201 -12.44 -7.71 -8.38
N SER A 202 -12.53 -7.49 -9.70
CA SER A 202 -13.71 -6.90 -10.35
C SER A 202 -14.97 -7.73 -10.04
N SER A 203 -14.92 -9.07 -10.17
CA SER A 203 -16.05 -9.97 -9.81
C SER A 203 -16.48 -9.90 -8.34
N LYS A 204 -15.62 -9.37 -7.46
CA LYS A 204 -15.89 -9.18 -6.02
C LYS A 204 -16.31 -7.74 -5.68
N ASN A 205 -16.62 -6.94 -6.70
CA ASN A 205 -16.93 -5.50 -6.60
C ASN A 205 -15.78 -4.71 -5.95
N ILE A 206 -14.54 -5.05 -6.30
CA ILE A 206 -13.36 -4.23 -5.97
C ILE A 206 -12.94 -3.54 -7.27
N ALA A 207 -13.22 -2.24 -7.37
CA ALA A 207 -13.05 -1.50 -8.61
C ALA A 207 -11.60 -1.52 -9.12
N GLN A 208 -11.44 -1.75 -10.42
CA GLN A 208 -10.18 -1.77 -11.15
C GLN A 208 -10.14 -0.57 -12.08
N ILE A 209 -9.24 0.39 -11.83
CA ILE A 209 -9.12 1.63 -12.60
C ILE A 209 -7.75 1.67 -13.26
N ALA A 210 -7.68 1.88 -14.57
CA ALA A 210 -6.41 1.98 -15.29
C ALA A 210 -6.22 3.38 -15.91
N VAL A 211 -5.00 3.91 -15.81
CA VAL A 211 -4.62 5.22 -16.34
C VAL A 211 -3.39 5.04 -17.20
N VAL A 212 -3.57 5.04 -18.52
CA VAL A 212 -2.50 4.85 -19.50
C VAL A 212 -1.83 6.18 -19.78
N MET A 213 -0.66 6.37 -19.16
CA MET A 213 0.11 7.60 -19.19
C MET A 213 1.42 7.43 -19.99
N GLY A 214 1.49 6.39 -20.83
CA GLY A 214 2.64 6.08 -21.66
C GLY A 214 2.44 4.78 -22.43
N SER A 215 3.55 4.12 -22.77
CA SER A 215 3.49 2.86 -23.50
C SER A 215 2.83 1.77 -22.67
N CYS A 216 2.00 0.96 -23.33
CA CYS A 216 1.32 -0.20 -22.78
C CYS A 216 1.28 -1.29 -23.86
N THR A 217 2.36 -2.08 -23.92
CA THR A 217 2.58 -3.04 -25.03
C THR A 217 2.42 -4.50 -24.60
N ALA A 218 2.00 -5.34 -25.56
CA ALA A 218 1.88 -6.78 -25.44
C ALA A 218 1.04 -7.20 -24.23
N GLY A 219 1.60 -8.01 -23.31
CA GLY A 219 0.87 -8.41 -22.12
C GLY A 219 0.37 -7.21 -21.31
N GLY A 220 1.11 -6.09 -21.27
CA GLY A 220 0.71 -4.91 -20.50
C GLY A 220 -0.63 -4.35 -20.94
N ALA A 221 -1.01 -4.52 -22.21
CA ALA A 221 -2.26 -4.03 -22.79
C ALA A 221 -3.51 -4.58 -22.11
N TYR A 222 -3.42 -5.74 -21.45
CA TYR A 222 -4.55 -6.29 -20.69
C TYR A 222 -4.84 -5.56 -19.38
N VAL A 223 -3.88 -4.80 -18.82
CA VAL A 223 -4.14 -4.00 -17.61
C VAL A 223 -5.27 -2.98 -17.84
N PRO A 224 -5.22 -2.12 -18.88
CA PRO A 224 -6.34 -1.24 -19.20
C PRO A 224 -7.54 -1.96 -19.82
N ALA A 225 -7.30 -2.96 -20.68
CA ALA A 225 -8.41 -3.66 -21.35
C ALA A 225 -9.29 -4.50 -20.40
N MET A 226 -8.80 -4.84 -19.21
CA MET A 226 -9.55 -5.58 -18.17
C MET A 226 -9.89 -4.72 -16.95
N ALA A 227 -9.68 -3.41 -17.01
CA ALA A 227 -10.13 -2.48 -15.98
C ALA A 227 -11.64 -2.19 -16.14
N ASP A 228 -12.31 -1.86 -15.04
CA ASP A 228 -13.73 -1.52 -15.04
C ASP A 228 -13.97 -0.14 -15.67
N GLU A 229 -13.06 0.81 -15.41
CA GLU A 229 -12.98 2.08 -16.11
C GLU A 229 -11.51 2.42 -16.39
N ASN A 230 -11.24 2.98 -17.56
CA ASN A 230 -9.89 3.35 -17.93
C ASN A 230 -9.77 4.72 -18.63
N ILE A 231 -8.60 5.32 -18.48
CA ILE A 231 -8.25 6.64 -18.96
C ILE A 231 -6.99 6.52 -19.82
N ILE A 232 -6.93 7.23 -20.94
CA ILE A 232 -5.74 7.31 -21.78
C ILE A 232 -5.34 8.76 -22.05
N VAL A 233 -4.05 9.08 -21.89
CA VAL A 233 -3.50 10.41 -22.18
C VAL A 233 -3.21 10.52 -23.67
N ARG A 234 -3.78 11.52 -24.34
CA ARG A 234 -3.60 11.73 -25.77
C ARG A 234 -2.14 11.98 -26.16
N LYS A 235 -1.74 11.52 -27.35
CA LYS A 235 -0.39 11.73 -27.91
C LYS A 235 0.75 11.28 -26.98
N GLN A 236 0.45 10.35 -26.06
CA GLN A 236 1.36 9.92 -25.02
C GLN A 236 1.11 8.47 -24.61
N GLY A 237 -0.15 8.16 -24.28
CA GLY A 237 -0.61 6.82 -23.97
C GLY A 237 -0.81 6.01 -25.25
N THR A 238 -0.29 4.78 -25.28
CA THR A 238 -0.51 3.85 -26.40
C THR A 238 -0.77 2.45 -25.89
N ILE A 239 -1.76 1.75 -26.45
CA ILE A 239 -2.12 0.38 -26.10
C ILE A 239 -2.06 -0.49 -27.36
N PHE A 240 -1.32 -1.59 -27.33
CA PHE A 240 -1.32 -2.55 -28.44
C PHE A 240 -0.75 -3.90 -28.02
N LEU A 241 -1.25 -4.98 -28.63
CA LEU A 241 -0.71 -6.34 -28.42
C LEU A 241 0.66 -6.53 -29.08
N GLY A 242 0.93 -5.80 -30.16
CA GLY A 242 2.24 -5.76 -30.83
C GLY A 242 2.54 -4.33 -31.23
N GLY A 243 3.67 -3.78 -30.78
CA GLY A 243 4.06 -2.42 -31.13
C GLY A 243 4.54 -2.28 -32.57
N PRO A 244 4.78 -1.04 -33.05
CA PRO A 244 5.21 -0.78 -34.42
C PRO A 244 6.41 -1.62 -34.91
N PRO A 245 7.46 -1.87 -34.08
CA PRO A 245 8.56 -2.74 -34.51
C PRO A 245 8.11 -4.17 -34.82
N LEU A 246 7.14 -4.71 -34.08
CA LEU A 246 6.63 -6.07 -34.28
C LEU A 246 5.70 -6.14 -35.50
N VAL A 247 4.85 -5.12 -35.69
CA VAL A 247 3.98 -5.02 -36.87
C VAL A 247 4.81 -4.96 -38.15
N LYS A 248 5.84 -4.10 -38.18
CA LYS A 248 6.77 -4.01 -39.31
C LYS A 248 7.50 -5.32 -39.57
N ALA A 249 7.96 -6.00 -38.52
CA ALA A 249 8.65 -7.28 -38.66
C ALA A 249 7.74 -8.40 -39.19
N ALA A 250 6.46 -8.42 -38.81
CA ALA A 250 5.53 -9.48 -39.17
C ALA A 250 4.85 -9.26 -40.54
N THR A 251 4.58 -8.01 -40.91
CA THR A 251 3.74 -7.67 -42.09
C THR A 251 4.43 -6.77 -43.11
N GLY A 252 5.53 -6.12 -42.73
CA GLY A 252 6.17 -5.06 -43.53
C GLY A 252 5.49 -3.69 -43.42
N GLU A 253 4.36 -3.57 -42.72
CA GLU A 253 3.64 -2.32 -42.56
C GLU A 253 4.38 -1.35 -41.62
N GLU A 254 4.52 -0.09 -42.06
CA GLU A 254 5.05 1.00 -41.25
C GLU A 254 3.91 1.86 -40.72
N VAL A 255 3.68 1.80 -39.41
CA VAL A 255 2.63 2.54 -38.71
C VAL A 255 3.22 3.22 -37.47
N SER A 256 2.74 4.43 -37.14
CA SER A 256 3.19 5.12 -35.94
C SER A 256 2.55 4.51 -34.67
N ALA A 257 3.14 4.73 -33.50
CA ALA A 257 2.56 4.23 -32.25
C ALA A 257 1.20 4.89 -31.93
N GLU A 258 1.00 6.15 -32.32
CA GLU A 258 -0.26 6.87 -32.13
C GLU A 258 -1.35 6.33 -33.07
N ASP A 259 -1.01 6.07 -34.33
CA ASP A 259 -1.97 5.54 -35.32
C ASP A 259 -2.35 4.08 -35.03
N LEU A 260 -1.40 3.30 -34.50
CA LEU A 260 -1.61 1.89 -34.18
C LEU A 260 -2.47 1.67 -32.93
N GLY A 261 -2.36 2.54 -31.93
CA GLY A 261 -2.99 2.32 -30.62
C GLY A 261 -2.99 3.52 -29.70
N GLY A 262 -3.06 4.73 -30.25
CA GLY A 262 -3.15 5.97 -29.47
C GLY A 262 -4.53 6.20 -28.86
N ALA A 263 -4.64 7.31 -28.12
CA ALA A 263 -5.88 7.69 -27.44
C ALA A 263 -7.06 7.90 -28.41
N ASP A 264 -6.80 8.52 -29.57
CA ASP A 264 -7.84 8.79 -30.56
C ASP A 264 -8.45 7.50 -31.11
N LEU A 265 -7.64 6.47 -31.36
CA LEU A 265 -8.12 5.16 -31.80
C LEU A 265 -8.96 4.48 -30.72
N HIS A 266 -8.45 4.40 -29.49
CA HIS A 266 -9.11 3.63 -28.44
C HIS A 266 -10.35 4.29 -27.83
N CYS A 267 -10.41 5.63 -27.78
CA CYS A 267 -11.60 6.33 -27.29
C CYS A 267 -12.66 6.55 -28.37
N ARG A 268 -12.29 6.63 -29.66
CA ARG A 268 -13.27 6.97 -30.73
C ARG A 268 -13.70 5.80 -31.58
N GLN A 269 -12.85 4.78 -31.73
CA GLN A 269 -13.10 3.68 -32.66
C GLN A 269 -13.24 2.35 -31.94
N SER A 270 -12.21 1.93 -31.19
CA SER A 270 -12.19 0.57 -30.63
C SER A 270 -13.01 0.43 -29.34
N GLY A 271 -13.21 1.51 -28.58
CA GLY A 271 -13.87 1.46 -27.27
C GLY A 271 -13.06 0.70 -26.22
N VAL A 272 -11.75 0.49 -26.43
CA VAL A 272 -10.88 -0.10 -25.41
C VAL A 272 -10.70 0.87 -24.26
N THR A 273 -10.84 2.18 -24.51
CA THR A 273 -10.71 3.18 -23.46
C THR A 273 -11.88 4.13 -23.31
N ASP A 274 -12.26 4.40 -22.06
CA ASP A 274 -13.50 5.10 -21.72
C ASP A 274 -13.32 6.62 -21.66
N HIS A 275 -12.16 7.08 -21.16
CA HIS A 275 -11.93 8.49 -20.85
C HIS A 275 -10.70 9.05 -21.58
N TYR A 276 -10.89 10.14 -22.33
CA TYR A 276 -9.85 10.82 -23.10
C TYR A 276 -9.21 11.97 -22.29
N ALA A 277 -7.97 11.79 -21.84
CA ALA A 277 -7.23 12.80 -21.08
C ALA A 277 -6.31 13.65 -21.99
N LEU A 278 -6.13 14.92 -21.60
CA LEU A 278 -5.35 15.89 -22.38
C LEU A 278 -3.86 15.86 -22.02
N ASP A 279 -3.57 15.59 -20.74
CA ASP A 279 -2.26 15.49 -20.15
C ASP A 279 -2.35 14.64 -18.86
N ASP A 280 -1.21 14.46 -18.19
CA ASP A 280 -1.12 13.71 -16.94
C ASP A 280 -2.04 14.27 -15.84
N ASN A 281 -2.10 15.61 -15.66
CA ASN A 281 -2.92 16.22 -14.61
C ASN A 281 -4.41 16.01 -14.85
N HIS A 282 -4.86 16.13 -16.10
CA HIS A 282 -6.24 15.85 -16.48
C HIS A 282 -6.58 14.38 -16.23
N ALA A 283 -5.66 13.44 -16.52
CA ALA A 283 -5.88 12.03 -16.23
C ALA A 283 -6.04 11.75 -14.73
N LEU A 284 -5.22 12.38 -13.88
CA LEU A 284 -5.36 12.26 -12.42
C LEU A 284 -6.69 12.84 -11.93
N HIS A 285 -7.12 13.98 -12.49
CA HIS A 285 -8.42 14.56 -12.19
C HIS A 285 -9.59 13.61 -12.52
N LEU A 286 -9.58 13.01 -13.72
CA LEU A 286 -10.58 12.03 -14.13
C LEU A 286 -10.57 10.80 -13.23
N THR A 287 -9.38 10.32 -12.85
CA THR A 287 -9.23 9.20 -11.90
C THR A 287 -9.91 9.50 -10.57
N ARG A 288 -9.69 10.70 -10.01
CA ARG A 288 -10.34 11.14 -8.77
C ARG A 288 -11.87 11.23 -8.90
N LYS A 289 -12.37 11.59 -10.08
CA LYS A 289 -13.80 11.63 -10.40
C LYS A 289 -14.41 10.23 -10.44
N ILE A 290 -13.73 9.26 -11.05
CA ILE A 290 -14.12 7.84 -11.04
C ILE A 290 -14.24 7.35 -9.60
N VAL A 291 -13.18 7.54 -8.79
CA VAL A 291 -13.16 7.08 -7.39
C VAL A 291 -14.30 7.68 -6.57
N ARG A 292 -14.63 8.96 -6.79
CA ARG A 292 -15.76 9.64 -6.12
C ARG A 292 -17.12 8.99 -6.45
N ASN A 293 -17.25 8.42 -7.63
CA ASN A 293 -18.50 7.83 -8.11
C ASN A 293 -18.62 6.32 -7.85
N LEU A 294 -17.65 5.70 -7.16
CA LEU A 294 -17.69 4.26 -6.85
C LEU A 294 -18.81 3.86 -5.87
N ASN A 295 -19.49 4.82 -5.25
CA ASN A 295 -20.43 4.56 -4.14
C ASN A 295 -19.79 3.70 -3.04
N TYR A 296 -18.50 3.92 -2.79
CA TYR A 296 -17.71 3.10 -1.87
C TYR A 296 -18.06 3.45 -0.42
N GLN A 297 -18.47 2.44 0.35
CA GLN A 297 -18.71 2.58 1.79
C GLN A 297 -17.86 1.59 2.56
N LYS A 298 -16.95 2.12 3.40
CA LYS A 298 -16.16 1.30 4.32
C LYS A 298 -17.04 0.88 5.49
N LYS A 299 -17.35 -0.42 5.57
CA LYS A 299 -17.98 -1.01 6.75
C LYS A 299 -16.89 -1.37 7.75
N LEU A 300 -16.99 -0.83 8.95
CA LEU A 300 -16.11 -1.15 10.06
C LEU A 300 -16.85 -2.15 10.95
N ASP A 301 -16.45 -3.41 10.91
CA ASP A 301 -17.04 -4.47 11.76
C ASP A 301 -16.39 -4.52 13.16
N VAL A 302 -15.82 -3.39 13.59
CA VAL A 302 -15.11 -3.23 14.86
C VAL A 302 -15.59 -1.97 15.56
N THR A 303 -15.54 -1.98 16.89
CA THR A 303 -15.76 -0.77 17.68
C THR A 303 -14.54 0.14 17.51
N VAL A 304 -14.76 1.41 17.19
CA VAL A 304 -13.71 2.42 17.06
C VAL A 304 -13.86 3.39 18.22
N GLU A 305 -12.80 3.53 19.00
CA GLU A 305 -12.69 4.53 20.06
C GLU A 305 -11.94 5.77 19.53
N PRO A 306 -12.09 6.94 20.18
CA PRO A 306 -11.30 8.11 19.85
C PRO A 306 -9.79 7.82 19.89
N SER A 307 -9.06 8.32 18.91
CA SER A 307 -7.60 8.18 18.89
C SER A 307 -6.99 9.04 20.00
N GLU A 308 -6.08 8.46 20.77
CA GLU A 308 -5.32 9.15 21.81
C GLU A 308 -3.83 9.17 21.42
N ASP A 309 -3.15 10.27 21.75
CA ASP A 309 -1.73 10.41 21.43
C ASP A 309 -0.88 9.41 22.25
N PRO A 310 0.25 8.94 21.69
CA PRO A 310 1.21 8.16 22.46
C PRO A 310 1.73 8.98 23.65
N LEU A 311 1.77 8.37 24.84
CA LEU A 311 2.33 8.98 26.05
C LEU A 311 3.83 9.27 25.94
N PHE A 312 4.52 8.69 24.96
CA PHE A 312 5.96 8.78 24.80
C PHE A 312 6.35 8.99 23.33
N PRO A 313 7.45 9.73 23.08
CA PRO A 313 8.05 9.84 21.75
C PRO A 313 8.36 8.47 21.13
N ALA A 314 8.13 8.34 19.82
CA ALA A 314 8.32 7.08 19.11
C ALA A 314 9.80 6.68 18.95
N ASP A 315 10.72 7.64 19.01
CA ASP A 315 12.17 7.41 18.93
C ASP A 315 12.74 6.79 20.21
N GLU A 316 12.04 6.85 21.35
CA GLU A 316 12.43 6.11 22.56
C GLU A 316 12.51 4.59 22.33
N LEU A 317 11.82 4.06 21.30
CA LEU A 317 11.93 2.66 20.88
C LEU A 317 13.36 2.25 20.49
N TYR A 318 14.19 3.20 20.05
CA TYR A 318 15.56 2.94 19.65
C TYR A 318 16.44 2.47 20.82
N GLY A 319 16.25 3.06 22.01
CA GLY A 319 17.01 2.69 23.21
C GLY A 319 16.52 1.38 23.85
N ILE A 320 15.29 0.95 23.55
CA ILE A 320 14.69 -0.28 24.10
C ILE A 320 15.17 -1.52 23.33
N VAL A 321 14.99 -1.53 22.00
CA VAL A 321 15.29 -2.71 21.17
C VAL A 321 16.79 -2.81 20.88
N GLY A 322 17.44 -1.67 20.60
CA GLY A 322 18.84 -1.62 20.20
C GLY A 322 19.15 -2.38 18.89
N ALA A 323 20.43 -2.41 18.50
CA ALA A 323 20.89 -3.10 17.30
C ALA A 323 21.45 -4.51 17.57
N ASN A 324 21.69 -4.86 18.82
CA ASN A 324 22.31 -6.13 19.19
C ASN A 324 21.28 -7.24 19.35
N LEU A 325 21.19 -8.12 18.35
CA LEU A 325 20.24 -9.24 18.30
C LEU A 325 20.40 -10.29 19.42
N LYS A 326 21.52 -10.27 20.17
CA LYS A 326 21.78 -11.20 21.28
C LYS A 326 21.34 -10.64 22.64
N ARG A 327 20.95 -9.37 22.72
CA ARG A 327 20.49 -8.75 23.97
C ARG A 327 19.00 -8.94 24.11
N ASN A 328 18.60 -9.48 25.25
CA ASN A 328 17.18 -9.61 25.60
C ASN A 328 16.67 -8.28 26.15
N PHE A 329 15.42 -7.94 25.84
CA PHE A 329 14.71 -6.78 26.37
C PHE A 329 13.28 -7.17 26.74
N ASP A 330 12.63 -6.42 27.63
CA ASP A 330 11.22 -6.68 27.93
C ASP A 330 10.33 -6.08 26.84
N VAL A 331 9.67 -6.95 26.05
CA VAL A 331 8.73 -6.54 25.01
C VAL A 331 7.57 -5.68 25.54
N ARG A 332 7.27 -5.75 26.85
CA ARG A 332 6.27 -4.87 27.48
C ARG A 332 6.67 -3.40 27.40
N GLU A 333 7.96 -3.08 27.47
CA GLU A 333 8.46 -1.71 27.33
C GLU A 333 8.14 -1.16 25.94
N PHE A 334 8.24 -1.99 24.90
CA PHE A 334 7.83 -1.63 23.54
C PHE A 334 6.32 -1.34 23.46
N PHE A 335 5.48 -2.23 24.01
CA PHE A 335 4.02 -2.07 23.97
C PHE A 335 3.57 -0.83 24.75
N MET A 336 4.18 -0.55 25.91
CA MET A 336 3.89 0.66 26.70
C MET A 336 4.09 1.94 25.88
N LYS A 337 5.13 1.99 25.03
CA LYS A 337 5.40 3.17 24.18
C LYS A 337 4.44 3.28 23.01
N ARG A 338 4.05 2.14 22.42
CA ARG A 338 3.19 2.12 21.21
C ARG A 338 1.69 2.19 21.51
N PHE A 339 1.26 1.61 22.62
CA PHE A 339 -0.15 1.44 23.01
C PHE A 339 -0.35 1.69 24.53
N PRO A 340 -0.12 2.92 25.00
CA PRO A 340 -0.16 3.21 26.44
C PRO A 340 -1.55 3.06 27.09
N TRP A 341 -2.61 3.15 26.29
CA TRP A 341 -4.02 3.16 26.72
C TRP A 341 -4.68 1.79 26.68
N LEU A 342 -4.11 0.87 25.89
CA LEU A 342 -4.40 -0.54 26.06
C LEU A 342 -3.82 -0.92 27.42
N GLY A 343 -4.66 -0.91 28.45
CA GLY A 343 -4.47 -1.81 29.56
C GLY A 343 -4.40 -3.20 28.97
N LEU A 344 -3.20 -3.66 28.60
CA LEU A 344 -3.04 -5.02 28.12
C LEU A 344 -3.37 -5.90 29.30
N ASN A 345 -4.59 -6.44 29.26
CA ASN A 345 -5.01 -7.54 30.10
C ASN A 345 -4.15 -8.74 29.69
N SER A 346 -2.99 -8.85 30.33
CA SER A 346 -2.04 -9.92 30.06
C SER A 346 -2.70 -11.25 30.40
N CYS A 347 -3.15 -11.96 29.36
CA CYS A 347 -3.72 -13.28 29.50
C CYS A 347 -2.61 -14.26 29.91
N LYS A 348 -2.82 -15.00 31.02
CA LYS A 348 -1.86 -15.99 31.53
C LYS A 348 -0.45 -15.44 31.82
N SER A 349 -0.36 -14.23 32.38
CA SER A 349 0.90 -13.52 32.66
C SER A 349 1.94 -14.28 33.51
N THR A 350 1.54 -15.36 34.20
CA THR A 350 2.40 -16.21 35.04
C THR A 350 2.63 -17.62 34.49
N TRP A 351 1.93 -18.03 33.42
CA TRP A 351 2.00 -19.38 32.87
C TRP A 351 2.82 -19.40 31.58
N ARG A 352 3.89 -20.22 31.53
CA ARG A 352 4.88 -20.24 30.44
C ARG A 352 5.47 -18.86 30.12
N ARG A 353 6.00 -18.15 31.13
CA ARG A 353 6.99 -17.10 30.85
C ARG A 353 8.19 -17.79 30.22
N GLY A 354 8.27 -17.77 28.89
CA GLY A 354 9.46 -18.22 28.20
C GLY A 354 10.64 -17.42 28.73
N HIS A 355 11.65 -18.11 29.26
CA HIS A 355 13.00 -17.58 29.27
C HIS A 355 13.46 -17.58 27.81
N CYS A 356 13.04 -16.55 27.06
CA CYS A 356 13.63 -16.22 25.78
C CYS A 356 14.78 -15.25 26.05
#